data_AF-A0A6P0RGB9-F1
#
_entry.id   AF-A0A6P0RGB9-F1
#
_cell.length_a   1.000
_cell.length_b   1.000
_cell.length_c   1.000
_cell.angle_alpha   90.00
_cell.angle_beta   90.00
_cell.angle_gamma   90.00
#
_symmetry.space_group_name_H-M   'P 1'
#
loop_
_entity.id
_entity.type
_entity.pdbx_description
1 polymer ?
#
loop_
_entity_poly.entity_id
_entity_poly.type
_entity_poly.pdbx_seq_one_letter_code
_entity_poly.pdbx_strand_id
1 'polypeptide(L)' 'MSGKDSHPKLHKQRALELYQDGFSYKDIAEKLKFEGYRNRKNNPFSINSIRKWIKDSS' A
#
# COMPACT_ATOMS: atom_id res chain seq x y z
N MET A 1 -8.44 20.74 -7.65
CA MET A 1 -7.37 19.73 -7.47
C MET A 1 -7.82 18.81 -6.34
N SER A 2 -8.29 17.61 -6.65
CA SER A 2 -8.84 16.69 -5.63
C SER A 2 -7.74 16.21 -4.70
N GLY A 3 -7.84 16.59 -3.42
CA GLY A 3 -6.99 16.11 -2.35
C GLY A 3 -7.02 14.59 -2.30
N LYS A 4 -5.88 13.96 -2.56
CA LYS A 4 -5.64 12.55 -2.24
C LYS A 4 -5.44 12.41 -0.72
N ASP A 5 -6.41 12.92 0.03
CA ASP A 5 -6.37 12.94 1.48
C ASP A 5 -6.74 11.54 1.98
N SER A 6 -5.71 10.73 2.17
CA SER A 6 -5.55 9.90 3.36
C SER A 6 -6.72 9.00 3.76
N HIS A 7 -7.32 8.27 2.82
CA HIS A 7 -8.24 7.19 3.16
C HIS A 7 -7.50 5.84 3.23
N PRO A 8 -7.41 5.20 4.42
CA PRO A 8 -6.70 3.92 4.58
C PRO A 8 -7.18 2.81 3.63
N LYS A 9 -8.44 2.90 3.17
CA LYS A 9 -9.02 2.01 2.16
C LYS A 9 -8.24 2.05 0.84
N LEU A 10 -7.78 3.23 0.42
CA LEU A 10 -7.02 3.39 -0.84
C LEU A 10 -5.65 2.73 -0.78
N HIS A 11 -4.99 2.74 0.38
CA HIS A 11 -3.66 2.15 0.53
C HIS A 11 -3.71 0.63 0.42
N LYS A 12 -4.70 0.02 1.08
CA LYS A 12 -4.93 -1.43 1.05
C LYS A 12 -5.35 -1.88 -0.35
N GLN A 13 -6.27 -1.14 -0.97
CA GLN A 13 -6.72 -1.42 -2.33
C GLN A 13 -5.55 -1.36 -3.33
N ARG A 14 -4.75 -0.30 -3.28
CA ARG A 14 -3.59 -0.17 -4.17
C ARG A 14 -2.56 -1.29 -3.96
N ALA A 15 -2.32 -1.69 -2.72
CA ALA A 15 -1.44 -2.82 -2.41
C ALA A 15 -1.99 -4.15 -2.97
N LEU A 16 -3.32 -4.35 -2.94
CA LEU A 16 -3.96 -5.54 -3.47
C LEU A 16 -3.92 -5.59 -5.01
N GLU A 17 -4.18 -4.47 -5.69
CA GLU A 17 -4.04 -4.35 -7.15
C GLU A 17 -2.63 -4.76 -7.60
N LEU A 18 -1.59 -4.19 -6.97
CA LEU A 18 -0.20 -4.53 -7.28
C LEU A 18 0.11 -6.00 -6.98
N TYR A 19 -0.50 -6.60 -5.97
CA TYR A 19 -0.33 -8.03 -5.70
C TYR A 19 -0.98 -8.91 -6.77
N GLN A 20 -2.17 -8.53 -7.25
CA GLN A 20 -2.87 -9.21 -8.34
C GLN A 20 -2.12 -9.08 -9.67
N ASP A 21 -1.42 -7.96 -9.88
CA ASP A 21 -0.49 -7.76 -11.01
C ASP A 21 0.79 -8.61 -10.91
N GLY A 22 0.97 -9.37 -9.82
CA GLY A 22 2.11 -10.28 -9.62
C GLY A 22 3.34 -9.66 -8.96
N PHE A 23 3.24 -8.44 -8.41
CA PHE A 23 4.37 -7.83 -7.69
C PHE A 23 4.63 -8.51 -6.35
N SER A 24 5.91 -8.65 -5.99
CA SER A 24 6.29 -9.16 -4.67
C SER A 24 5.97 -8.13 -3.58
N TYR A 25 5.83 -8.56 -2.32
CA TYR A 25 5.57 -7.64 -1.21
C TYR A 25 6.63 -6.55 -1.05
N LYS A 26 7.88 -6.81 -1.46
CA LYS A 26 8.96 -5.83 -1.44
C LYS A 26 8.74 -4.77 -2.51
N ASP A 27 8.42 -5.19 -3.74
CA ASP A 27 8.17 -4.29 -4.86
C ASP A 27 6.94 -3.41 -4.59
N ILE A 28 5.90 -3.98 -3.97
CA ILE A 28 4.71 -3.24 -3.53
C ILE A 28 5.11 -2.14 -2.54
N ALA A 29 5.96 -2.44 -1.55
CA ALA A 29 6.40 -1.44 -0.57
C ALA A 29 7.18 -0.29 -1.22
N GLU A 30 8.05 -0.62 -2.19
CA GLU A 30 8.82 0.38 -2.93
C GLU A 30 7.94 1.23 -3.84
N LYS A 31 7.00 0.62 -4.57
CA LYS A 31 6.01 1.34 -5.40
C LYS A 31 5.14 2.26 -4.57
N LEU A 32 4.59 1.79 -3.45
CA LEU A 32 3.77 2.61 -2.56
C LEU A 32 4.57 3.80 -2.03
N LYS A 33 5.84 3.59 -1.64
CA LYS A 33 6.73 4.68 -1.22
C LYS A 33 6.97 5.69 -2.35
N PHE A 34 7.23 5.23 -3.57
CA PHE A 34 7.46 6.06 -4.74
C PHE A 34 6.21 6.87 -5.14
N GLU A 35 5.03 6.25 -5.09
CA GLU A 35 3.73 6.88 -5.35
C GLU A 35 3.29 7.84 -4.22
N GLY A 36 4.06 7.94 -3.12
CA GLY A 36 3.82 8.88 -2.03
C GLY A 36 2.92 8.35 -0.91
N TYR A 37 2.55 7.07 -0.93
CA TYR A 37 1.75 6.46 0.11
C TYR A 37 2.56 6.31 1.40
N ARG A 38 2.04 6.90 2.48
CA ARG A 38 2.68 6.97 3.79
C ARG A 38 1.68 6.63 4.88
N ASN A 39 2.17 6.11 6.01
CA ASN A 39 1.34 5.91 7.19
C ASN A 39 1.05 7.23 7.92
N ARG A 40 0.22 7.19 8.97
CA ARG A 40 -0.14 8.37 9.78
C ARG A 40 1.05 9.09 10.42
N LYS A 41 2.19 8.43 10.54
CA LYS A 41 3.46 8.98 11.05
C LYS A 41 4.39 9.46 9.91
N ASN A 42 3.87 9.59 8.70
CA ASN A 42 4.61 9.94 7.48
C ASN A 42 5.77 8.98 7.13
N ASN A 43 5.68 7.72 7.56
CA ASN A 43 6.66 6.69 7.26
C ASN A 43 6.16 5.74 6.16
N PRO A 44 7.07 5.12 5.37
CA PRO A 44 6.70 4.06 4.43
C PRO A 44 6.01 2.88 5.13
N PHE A 45 5.22 2.12 4.36
CA PHE A 45 4.60 0.90 4.87
C PHE A 45 5.62 -0.23 4.97
N SER A 46 5.56 -0.99 6.07
CA SER A 46 6.38 -2.18 6.21
C SER A 46 5.82 -3.33 5.35
N ILE A 47 6.71 -4.19 4.86
CA ILE A 47 6.35 -5.42 4.13
C ILE A 47 5.36 -6.27 4.94
N ASN A 48 5.54 -6.35 6.27
CA ASN A 48 4.64 -7.09 7.15
C ASN A 48 3.23 -6.47 7.20
N SER A 49 3.12 -5.14 7.19
CA SER A 49 1.82 -4.45 7.11
C SER A 49 1.11 -4.75 5.80
N ILE A 50 1.84 -4.68 4.68
CA ILE A 50 1.30 -4.96 3.33
C ILE A 50 0.84 -6.42 3.24
N ARG A 51 1.66 -7.37 3.71
CA ARG A 51 1.30 -8.79 3.77
C ARG A 51 0.03 -9.03 4.57
N LYS A 52 -0.12 -8.38 5.73
CA LYS A 52 -1.35 -8.48 6.55
C LYS A 52 -2.57 -7.99 5.77
N TRP A 53 -2.48 -6.85 5.09
CA TRP A 53 -3.60 -6.32 4.30
C TRP A 53 -4.06 -7.27 3.21
N ILE A 54 -3.12 -7.87 2.48
CA ILE A 54 -3.43 -8.82 1.40
C ILE A 54 -4.07 -10.09 1.97
N LYS A 55 -3.52 -10.63 3.07
CA LYS A 55 -4.10 -11.80 3.76
C LYS A 55 -5.50 -11.54 4.30
N ASP A 56 -5.74 -10.38 4.92
CA ASP A 56 -7.06 -10.01 5.46
C ASP A 56 -8.10 -9.72 4.35
N SER A 57 -7.66 -9.61 3.09
CA SER A 57 -8.52 -9.35 1.93
C SER A 57 -8.78 -10.62 1.09
N SER A 58 -8.19 -11.76 1.47
CA SER A 58 -8.36 -13.07 0.82
C SER A 58 -9.40 -13.93 1.53
#